data_AF-A0A7J4VAU8-F1
#
_entry.id   AF-A0A7J4VAU8-F1
#
_cell.length_a   1.000
_cell.length_b   1.000
_cell.length_c   1.000
_cell.angle_alpha   90.00
_cell.angle_beta   90.00
_cell.angle_gamma   90.00
#
_symmetry.space_group_name_H-M   'P 1'
#
loop_
_entity.id
_entity.type
_entity.pdbx_description
1 polymer ?
#
loop_
_entity_poly.entity_id
_entity_poly.type
_entity_poly.pdbx_seq_one_letter_code
_entity_poly.pdbx_strand_id
1 'polypeptide(L)'
;MNNYSIILFSALFTLPVIAQENQLELTFPKDTVFSNAIPWQSYSLTDNSSHIVLFYTDGYRVSLGTVEIESDAFMIKRELKYRIGIDLLYIYKEKDKYLLRVGDFTDIGSARQMMFQLIQLGYTQARVVEDKVYTF
;
A
#
# COMPACT_ATOMS: atom_id res chain seq x y z
N MET A 1 8.45 15.92 68.59
CA MET A 1 8.08 14.56 69.02
C MET A 1 6.71 14.25 68.45
N ASN A 2 6.63 13.32 67.49
CA ASN A 2 5.72 12.17 67.50
C ASN A 2 5.80 11.43 66.15
N ASN A 3 6.13 10.15 66.27
CA ASN A 3 6.27 9.12 65.23
C ASN A 3 4.90 8.69 64.68
N TYR A 4 4.82 8.13 63.46
CA TYR A 4 4.10 6.90 63.02
C TYR A 4 4.39 6.72 61.51
N SER A 5 5.23 5.77 61.07
CA SER A 5 5.01 4.35 60.79
C SER A 5 4.25 4.03 59.50
N ILE A 6 4.92 3.22 58.67
CA ILE A 6 4.67 2.70 57.32
C ILE A 6 3.43 1.79 57.27
N ILE A 7 2.65 1.85 56.17
CA ILE A 7 2.01 0.65 55.57
C ILE A 7 2.03 0.77 54.03
N LEU A 8 2.72 -0.18 53.40
CA LEU A 8 2.73 -0.50 51.96
C LEU A 8 1.45 -1.28 51.64
N PHE A 9 0.70 -0.91 50.59
CA PHE A 9 -0.35 -1.78 50.04
C PHE A 9 -0.22 -1.86 48.51
N SER A 10 0.38 -2.96 48.07
CA SER A 10 0.37 -3.43 46.69
C SER A 10 -0.95 -4.14 46.39
N ALA A 11 -1.67 -3.71 45.35
CA ALA A 11 -2.76 -4.47 44.77
C ALA A 11 -2.65 -4.46 43.24
N LEU A 12 -2.09 -5.54 42.68
CA LEU A 12 -2.18 -5.89 41.27
C LEU A 12 -3.57 -6.47 41.02
N PHE A 13 -4.38 -5.80 40.20
CA PHE A 13 -5.62 -6.33 39.67
C PHE A 13 -5.37 -6.85 38.25
N THR A 14 -5.56 -8.15 38.03
CA THR A 14 -5.59 -8.75 36.69
C THR A 14 -7.01 -9.22 36.39
N LEU A 15 -7.61 -8.71 35.30
CA LEU A 15 -8.88 -9.18 34.77
C LEU A 15 -8.63 -10.19 33.64
N PRO A 16 -9.38 -11.31 33.54
CA PRO A 16 -9.34 -12.16 32.36
C PRO A 16 -10.30 -11.62 31.30
N VAL A 17 -9.79 -11.46 30.07
CA VAL A 17 -10.58 -11.15 28.87
C VAL A 17 -11.10 -12.48 28.30
N ILE A 18 -12.41 -12.60 28.14
CA ILE A 18 -13.06 -13.67 27.37
C ILE A 18 -13.61 -13.01 26.11
N ALA A 19 -13.04 -13.35 24.95
CA ALA A 19 -13.56 -12.96 23.64
C ALA A 19 -14.38 -14.13 23.07
N GLN A 20 -15.64 -13.87 22.72
CA GLN A 20 -16.55 -14.83 22.10
C GLN A 20 -16.65 -14.48 20.61
N GLU A 21 -16.12 -15.35 19.74
CA GLU A 21 -16.24 -15.22 18.28
C GLU A 21 -17.63 -15.67 17.83
N ASN A 22 -18.37 -14.77 17.18
CA ASN A 22 -19.61 -15.06 16.48
C ASN A 22 -19.28 -15.12 14.98
N GLN A 23 -19.28 -16.31 14.38
CA GLN A 23 -18.98 -16.49 12.95
C GLN A 23 -20.25 -16.22 12.12
N LEU A 24 -20.22 -15.16 11.31
CA LEU A 24 -21.20 -14.94 10.25
C LEU A 24 -20.57 -15.36 8.92
N GLU A 25 -21.09 -16.43 8.35
CA GLU A 25 -20.70 -16.97 7.04
C GLU A 25 -21.32 -16.11 5.93
N LEU A 26 -20.50 -15.40 5.15
CA LEU A 26 -20.94 -14.59 4.01
C LEU A 26 -20.45 -15.23 2.71
N THR A 27 -21.40 -15.56 1.84
CA THR A 27 -21.17 -16.13 0.51
C THR A 27 -20.80 -15.04 -0.50
N PHE A 28 -19.77 -15.30 -1.32
CA PHE A 28 -19.25 -14.35 -2.31
C PHE A 28 -19.85 -14.59 -3.71
N PRO A 29 -20.21 -13.53 -4.46
CA PRO A 29 -20.51 -13.65 -5.88
C PRO A 29 -19.22 -13.85 -6.66
N LYS A 30 -19.22 -14.92 -7.46
CA LYS A 30 -18.21 -15.24 -8.45
C LYS A 30 -18.29 -14.21 -9.59
N ASP A 31 -17.12 -13.89 -10.15
CA ASP A 31 -16.91 -13.19 -11.41
C ASP A 31 -16.62 -11.68 -11.31
N THR A 32 -15.34 -11.34 -11.25
CA THR A 32 -14.79 -10.19 -11.99
C THR A 32 -13.41 -10.55 -12.51
N VAL A 33 -13.29 -10.56 -13.84
CA VAL A 33 -12.06 -10.82 -14.59
C VAL A 33 -11.15 -9.62 -14.46
N PHE A 34 -9.99 -9.76 -13.79
CA PHE A 34 -9.04 -8.67 -13.60
C PHE A 34 -7.88 -8.74 -14.61
N SER A 35 -7.57 -7.58 -15.19
CA SER A 35 -6.40 -7.27 -16.01
C SER A 35 -5.10 -7.52 -15.23
N ASN A 36 -4.08 -8.06 -15.91
CA ASN A 36 -2.83 -8.67 -15.44
C ASN A 36 -1.85 -7.77 -14.64
N ALA A 37 -2.33 -6.86 -13.79
CA ALA A 37 -1.48 -6.04 -12.94
C ALA A 37 -1.21 -6.75 -11.61
N ILE A 38 -0.08 -7.46 -11.52
CA ILE A 38 0.37 -8.06 -10.25
C ILE A 38 1.36 -7.08 -9.60
N PRO A 39 1.05 -6.44 -8.44
CA PRO A 39 2.04 -5.71 -7.68
C PRO A 39 3.18 -6.65 -7.27
N TRP A 40 4.43 -6.27 -7.55
CA TRP A 40 5.62 -7.14 -7.40
C TRP A 40 5.92 -7.58 -5.96
N GLN A 41 5.30 -6.95 -4.94
CA GLN A 41 5.17 -7.62 -3.64
C GLN A 41 3.97 -8.58 -3.71
N SER A 42 4.09 -9.66 -4.49
CA SER A 42 3.39 -10.89 -4.13
C SER A 42 4.11 -11.40 -2.89
N TYR A 43 3.51 -11.12 -1.72
CA TYR A 43 3.97 -11.55 -0.42
C TYR A 43 4.42 -13.02 -0.46
N SER A 44 5.54 -13.29 0.21
CA SER A 44 6.09 -14.62 0.41
C SER A 44 4.98 -15.61 0.72
N LEU A 45 4.78 -16.60 -0.16
CA LEU A 45 3.92 -17.75 0.08
C LEU A 45 4.58 -18.66 1.12
N THR A 46 4.63 -18.18 2.37
CA THR A 46 5.07 -18.98 3.51
C THR A 46 3.90 -19.04 4.48
N ASP A 47 3.19 -20.16 4.39
CA ASP A 47 2.17 -20.72 5.30
C ASP A 47 1.82 -19.89 6.54
N ASN A 48 0.80 -19.04 6.40
CA ASN A 48 -0.40 -19.03 7.24
C ASN A 48 -1.37 -17.99 6.64
N SER A 49 -2.47 -18.50 6.08
CA SER A 49 -3.46 -17.81 5.26
C SER A 49 -4.28 -16.75 6.02
N SER A 50 -3.63 -15.68 6.46
CA SER A 50 -4.33 -14.41 6.62
C SER A 50 -4.70 -13.92 5.23
N HIS A 51 -5.97 -14.09 4.86
CA HIS A 51 -6.52 -13.51 3.65
C HIS A 51 -6.47 -11.98 3.81
N ILE A 52 -5.38 -11.34 3.36
CA ILE A 52 -5.34 -9.88 3.27
C ILE A 52 -6.34 -9.51 2.17
N VAL A 53 -7.54 -9.12 2.59
CA VAL A 53 -8.56 -8.60 1.68
C VAL A 53 -8.08 -7.24 1.19
N LEU A 54 -7.55 -7.20 -0.03
CA LEU A 54 -7.19 -5.97 -0.71
C LEU A 54 -8.50 -5.31 -1.17
N PHE A 55 -8.88 -4.24 -0.48
CA PHE A 55 -9.99 -3.40 -0.93
C PHE A 55 -9.49 -2.44 -2.01
N TYR A 56 -10.27 -2.31 -3.08
CA TYR A 56 -10.01 -1.36 -4.14
C TYR A 56 -11.03 -0.24 -4.07
N THR A 57 -10.56 1.00 -4.20
CA THR A 57 -11.41 2.18 -4.33
C THR A 57 -11.05 2.95 -5.59
N ASP A 58 -11.97 3.78 -6.06
CA ASP A 58 -11.63 4.83 -7.01
C ASP A 58 -10.67 5.81 -6.36
N GLY A 59 -9.61 6.15 -7.10
CA GLY A 59 -8.57 7.06 -6.65
C GLY A 59 -7.67 7.47 -7.81
N TYR A 60 -6.43 7.79 -7.46
CA TYR A 60 -5.47 8.41 -8.36
C TYR A 60 -4.11 7.74 -8.23
N ARG A 61 -3.42 7.57 -9.36
CA ARG A 61 -2.00 7.25 -9.42
C ARG A 61 -1.26 8.30 -10.25
N VAL A 62 0.04 8.41 -10.07
CA VAL A 62 0.87 9.29 -10.91
C VAL A 62 1.55 8.46 -11.98
N SER A 63 1.16 8.65 -13.24
CA SER A 63 1.82 8.00 -14.37
C SER A 63 3.12 8.72 -14.71
N LEU A 64 4.23 7.98 -14.84
CA LEU A 64 5.53 8.49 -15.28
C LEU A 64 5.73 8.42 -16.80
N GLY A 65 4.74 7.89 -17.53
CA GLY A 65 4.84 7.59 -18.96
C GLY A 65 5.13 6.12 -19.23
N THR A 66 5.67 5.86 -20.43
CA THR A 66 5.94 4.51 -20.92
C THR A 66 7.40 4.34 -21.28
N VAL A 67 7.96 3.17 -21.03
CA VAL A 67 9.28 2.75 -21.53
C VAL A 67 9.14 1.53 -22.43
N GLU A 68 10.06 1.32 -23.36
CA GLU A 68 10.00 0.20 -24.32
C GLU A 68 10.69 -1.05 -23.77
N ILE A 69 11.66 -0.87 -22.88
CA ILE A 69 12.49 -1.95 -22.34
C ILE A 69 12.15 -2.19 -20.87
N GLU A 70 11.96 -3.46 -20.52
CA GLU A 70 11.66 -3.89 -19.16
C GLU A 70 12.76 -3.51 -18.14
N SER A 71 14.03 -3.63 -18.55
CA SER A 71 15.16 -3.27 -17.70
C SER A 71 15.12 -1.81 -17.27
N ASP A 72 14.67 -0.92 -18.16
CA ASP A 72 14.59 0.52 -17.88
C ASP A 72 13.48 0.80 -16.87
N ALA A 73 12.35 0.11 -16.98
CA ALA A 73 11.27 0.17 -16.01
C ALA A 73 11.76 -0.21 -14.60
N PHE A 74 12.52 -1.31 -14.50
CA PHE A 74 13.08 -1.77 -13.24
C PHE A 74 14.19 -0.86 -12.70
N MET A 75 14.99 -0.24 -13.57
CA MET A 75 15.98 0.76 -13.16
C MET A 75 15.29 1.98 -12.54
N ILE A 76 14.25 2.51 -13.18
CA ILE A 76 13.45 3.62 -12.63
C ILE A 76 12.84 3.25 -11.28
N LYS A 77 12.33 2.02 -11.13
CA LYS A 77 11.83 1.52 -9.83
C LYS A 77 12.88 1.61 -8.73
N ARG A 78 14.08 1.10 -9.01
CA ARG A 78 15.19 1.08 -8.05
C ARG A 78 15.63 2.49 -7.69
N GLU A 79 15.71 3.37 -8.69
CA GLU A 79 16.06 4.77 -8.50
C GLU A 79 15.05 5.48 -7.59
N LEU A 80 13.75 5.37 -7.85
CA LEU A 80 12.71 6.01 -7.04
C LEU A 80 12.71 5.50 -5.59
N LYS A 81 12.91 4.19 -5.40
CA LYS A 81 13.07 3.60 -4.07
C LYS A 81 14.28 4.17 -3.34
N TYR A 82 15.40 4.33 -4.04
CA TYR A 82 16.64 4.85 -3.44
C TYR A 82 16.57 6.35 -3.14
N ARG A 83 16.03 7.17 -4.06
CA ARG A 83 16.05 8.63 -3.95
C ARG A 83 15.01 9.18 -2.97
N ILE A 84 13.80 8.61 -2.98
CA ILE A 84 12.65 9.17 -2.26
C ILE A 84 11.85 8.12 -1.48
N GLY A 85 12.39 6.89 -1.35
CA GLY A 85 11.75 5.85 -0.55
C GLY A 85 10.46 5.28 -1.15
N ILE A 86 10.15 5.58 -2.41
CA ILE A 86 8.94 5.07 -3.05
C ILE A 86 9.14 3.61 -3.46
N ASP A 87 8.40 2.71 -2.82
CA ASP A 87 8.35 1.28 -3.20
C ASP A 87 7.12 0.93 -4.07
N LEU A 88 6.13 1.83 -4.11
CA LEU A 88 4.86 1.65 -4.81
C LEU A 88 4.93 2.11 -6.27
N LEU A 89 5.90 1.60 -7.03
CA LEU A 89 5.89 1.71 -8.50
C LEU A 89 5.30 0.43 -9.11
N TYR A 90 4.19 0.62 -9.81
CA TYR A 90 3.49 -0.37 -10.64
C TYR A 90 4.01 -0.29 -12.08
N ILE A 91 4.27 -1.46 -12.66
CA ILE A 91 4.75 -1.63 -14.03
C ILE A 91 3.70 -2.48 -14.75
N TYR A 92 2.99 -1.89 -15.72
CA TYR A 92 1.98 -2.58 -16.53
C TYR A 92 2.54 -2.81 -17.93
N LYS A 93 2.45 -4.04 -18.43
CA LYS A 93 2.81 -4.33 -19.81
C LYS A 93 1.61 -4.07 -20.72
N GLU A 94 1.72 -3.07 -21.58
CA GLU A 94 0.73 -2.74 -22.62
C GLU A 94 1.36 -2.91 -24.00
N LYS A 95 0.99 -3.99 -24.70
CA LYS A 95 1.59 -4.38 -25.99
C LYS A 95 3.12 -4.53 -25.85
N ASP A 96 3.88 -3.69 -26.54
CA ASP A 96 5.34 -3.69 -26.57
C ASP A 96 5.95 -2.61 -25.67
N LYS A 97 5.16 -2.03 -24.75
CA LYS A 97 5.60 -0.97 -23.84
C LYS A 97 5.24 -1.30 -22.39
N TYR A 98 5.96 -0.66 -21.49
CA TYR A 98 5.79 -0.76 -20.04
C TYR A 98 5.33 0.59 -19.51
N LEU A 99 4.08 0.64 -19.05
CA LEU A 99 3.49 1.81 -18.42
C LEU A 99 3.86 1.84 -16.94
N LEU A 100 4.31 2.99 -16.47
CA LEU A 100 4.78 3.20 -15.10
C LEU A 100 3.78 4.06 -14.33
N ARG A 101 3.29 3.58 -13.18
CA ARG A 101 2.41 4.33 -12.27
C ARG A 101 2.92 4.27 -10.83
N VAL A 102 2.88 5.41 -10.14
CA VAL A 102 3.39 5.58 -8.78
C VAL A 102 2.26 5.85 -7.81
N GLY A 103 2.33 5.16 -6.67
CA GLY A 103 1.52 5.39 -5.49
C GLY A 103 0.07 4.95 -5.64
N ASP A 104 -0.64 5.07 -4.54
CA ASP A 104 -2.07 4.85 -4.40
C ASP A 104 -2.62 6.03 -3.59
N PHE A 105 -3.38 6.91 -4.24
CA PHE A 105 -3.90 8.12 -3.60
C PHE A 105 -5.43 8.12 -3.68
N THR A 106 -6.11 8.27 -2.56
CA THR A 106 -7.57 8.43 -2.53
C THR A 106 -7.99 9.86 -2.87
N ASP A 107 -7.09 10.84 -2.67
CA ASP A 107 -7.33 12.24 -2.97
C ASP A 107 -6.40 12.77 -4.10
N ILE A 108 -6.96 13.63 -4.95
CA ILE A 108 -6.23 14.23 -6.07
C ILE A 108 -5.12 15.19 -5.60
N GLY A 109 -5.23 15.75 -4.39
CA GLY A 109 -4.27 16.69 -3.82
C GLY A 109 -2.91 16.03 -3.57
N SER A 110 -2.92 14.91 -2.85
CA SER A 110 -1.74 14.09 -2.58
C SER A 110 -1.12 13.56 -3.87
N ALA A 111 -1.95 13.12 -4.84
CA ALA A 111 -1.46 12.70 -6.15
C ALA A 111 -0.74 13.83 -6.90
N ARG A 112 -1.26 15.07 -6.84
CA ARG A 112 -0.60 16.24 -7.43
C ARG A 112 0.70 16.61 -6.72
N GLN A 113 0.75 16.53 -5.40
CA GLN A 113 1.99 16.76 -4.65
C GLN A 113 3.08 15.76 -5.07
N MET A 114 2.72 14.48 -5.16
CA MET A 114 3.62 13.44 -5.67
C MET A 114 4.07 13.74 -7.11
N MET A 115 3.14 14.12 -7.99
CA MET A 115 3.46 14.54 -9.36
C MET A 115 4.48 15.69 -9.39
N PHE A 116 4.31 16.73 -8.56
CA PHE A 116 5.27 17.84 -8.49
C PHE A 116 6.65 17.39 -8.02
N GLN A 117 6.73 16.52 -7.00
CA GLN A 117 8.00 15.96 -6.54
C GLN A 117 8.69 15.16 -7.65
N LEU A 118 7.96 14.33 -8.38
CA LEU A 118 8.49 13.56 -9.51
C LEU A 118 8.98 14.46 -10.65
N ILE A 119 8.27 15.55 -10.96
CA ILE A 119 8.72 16.55 -11.94
C ILE A 119 10.04 17.19 -11.50
N GLN A 120 10.17 17.55 -10.22
CA GLN A 120 11.42 18.12 -9.67
C GLN A 120 12.60 17.14 -9.74
N LEU A 121 12.35 15.84 -9.74
CA LEU A 121 13.36 14.79 -9.91
C LEU A 121 13.71 14.51 -11.38
N GLY A 122 13.06 15.18 -12.33
CA GLY A 122 13.33 15.04 -13.77
C GLY A 122 12.30 14.21 -14.53
N TYR A 123 11.27 13.66 -13.87
CA TYR A 123 10.17 12.97 -14.55
C TYR A 123 9.15 13.98 -15.09
N THR A 124 9.54 14.74 -16.11
CA THR A 124 8.76 15.87 -16.66
C THR A 124 7.43 15.46 -17.29
N GLN A 125 7.26 14.19 -17.65
CA GLN A 125 6.02 13.63 -18.18
C GLN A 125 5.06 13.11 -17.11
N ALA A 126 5.40 13.27 -15.82
CA ALA A 126 4.56 12.81 -14.73
C ALA A 126 3.18 13.48 -14.77
N ARG A 127 2.12 12.67 -14.71
CA ARG A 127 0.73 13.15 -14.72
C ARG A 127 -0.15 12.34 -13.77
N VAL A 128 -1.13 12.98 -13.17
CA VAL A 128 -2.16 12.28 -12.38
C VAL A 128 -3.15 11.58 -13.31
N VAL A 129 -3.48 10.33 -12.99
CA VAL A 129 -4.42 9.49 -13.73
C VAL A 129 -5.39 8.85 -12.75
N GLU A 130 -6.68 8.82 -13.10
CA GLU A 130 -7.70 8.10 -12.36
C GLU A 130 -7.50 6.59 -12.51
N ASP A 131 -7.53 5.86 -11.39
CA ASP A 131 -7.27 4.43 -11.37
C ASP A 131 -7.94 3.77 -10.15
N LYS A 132 -8.02 2.44 -10.16
CA LYS A 132 -8.34 1.66 -8.97
C LYS A 132 -7.09 1.53 -8.11
N VAL A 133 -7.14 2.11 -6.91
CA VAL A 133 -6.03 2.13 -5.94
C VAL A 133 -6.30 1.16 -4.79
N TYR A 134 -5.24 0.64 -4.20
CA TYR A 134 -5.34 -0.21 -3.01
C TYR A 134 -5.61 0.67 -1.79
N THR A 135 -6.57 0.24 -0.96
CA THR A 135 -6.73 0.78 0.39
C THR A 135 -6.48 -0.34 1.40
N PHE A 136 -5.74 0.01 2.46
CA PHE A 136 -5.40 -0.89 3.57
C PHE A 136 -6.17 -0.48 4.82
#